data_AF-A0A3D1RKJ1-F1
#
_entry.id   AF-A0A3D1RKJ1-F1
#
_cell.length_a   1.000
_cell.length_b   1.000
_cell.length_c   1.000
_cell.angle_alpha   90.00
_cell.angle_beta   90.00
_cell.angle_gamma   90.00
#
_symmetry.space_group_name_H-M   'P 1'
#
loop_
_entity.id
_entity.type
_entity.pdbx_description
1 polymer ?
#
loop_
_entity_poly.entity_id
_entity_poly.type
_entity_poly.pdbx_seq_one_letter_code
_entity_poly.pdbx_strand_id
1 'polypeptide(L)'
;ITMRKIAEQMGSSVAPIYVNFKNVEELNEALLERIIKVSQQLLSEESSGNPFYDMGKASLRFAAEYGTIFRDLVMTNNSRIKVYDEKVIPALIEQMKQDPELEGFTVDELQIILLKMKIFQLGLSVMVANGSLLREYGLQDLMDLLSSAANDVILSARWSKG
;
A
#
# COMPACT_ATOMS: atom_id res chain seq x y z
N ILE A 1 4.51 -20.19 10.04
CA ILE A 1 4.69 -19.86 11.48
C ILE A 1 3.96 -20.91 12.31
N THR A 2 4.44 -21.28 13.52
CA THR A 2 3.74 -22.21 14.43
C THR A 2 3.56 -21.58 15.81
N MET A 3 2.51 -21.98 16.55
CA MET A 3 2.26 -21.48 17.92
C MET A 3 3.47 -21.68 18.84
N ARG A 4 4.18 -22.80 18.69
CA ARG A 4 5.40 -23.09 19.44
C ARG A 4 6.51 -22.07 19.18
N LYS A 5 6.79 -21.76 17.90
CA LYS A 5 7.81 -20.77 17.54
C LYS A 5 7.46 -19.37 18.07
N ILE A 6 6.18 -19.02 18.07
CA ILE A 6 5.70 -17.75 18.64
C ILE A 6 5.91 -17.72 20.16
N ALA A 7 5.53 -18.79 20.85
CA ALA A 7 5.71 -18.91 22.30
C ALA A 7 7.19 -18.82 22.71
N GLU A 8 8.08 -19.47 21.95
CA GLU A 8 9.53 -19.39 22.14
C GLU A 8 10.04 -17.94 21.98
N GLN A 9 9.58 -17.18 20.97
CA GLN A 9 9.93 -15.76 20.85
C GLN A 9 9.34 -14.87 21.94
N MET A 10 8.18 -15.22 22.48
CA MET A 10 7.56 -14.51 23.60
C MET A 10 8.18 -14.86 24.97
N GLY A 11 9.10 -15.84 25.03
CA GLY A 11 9.63 -16.34 26.30
C GLY A 11 8.55 -17.02 27.17
N SER A 12 7.54 -17.62 26.54
CA SER A 12 6.35 -18.18 27.19
C SER A 12 6.10 -19.63 26.78
N SER A 13 5.24 -20.34 27.51
CA SER A 13 4.63 -21.58 27.00
C SER A 13 3.60 -21.26 25.91
N VAL A 14 3.11 -22.29 25.21
CA VAL A 14 2.05 -22.13 24.20
C VAL A 14 0.67 -21.84 24.81
N ALA A 15 0.48 -22.06 26.12
CA ALA A 15 -0.82 -21.98 26.77
C ALA A 15 -1.49 -20.59 26.65
N PRO A 16 -0.80 -19.45 26.88
CA PRO A 16 -1.41 -18.13 26.73
C PRO A 16 -1.85 -17.81 25.29
N ILE A 17 -1.21 -18.41 24.29
CA ILE A 17 -1.60 -18.23 22.88
C ILE A 17 -2.92 -18.99 22.63
N TYR A 18 -3.03 -20.23 23.11
CA TYR A 18 -4.24 -21.04 22.96
C TYR A 18 -5.45 -20.52 23.76
N VAL A 19 -5.23 -19.70 24.80
CA VAL A 19 -6.30 -18.97 25.48
C VAL A 19 -6.98 -17.96 24.56
N ASN A 20 -6.24 -17.40 23.58
CA ASN A 20 -6.73 -16.36 22.69
C ASN A 20 -7.07 -16.88 21.28
N PHE A 21 -6.39 -17.94 20.82
CA PHE A 21 -6.53 -18.46 19.45
C PHE A 21 -6.58 -19.99 19.46
N LYS A 22 -7.61 -20.57 18.87
CA LYS A 22 -7.83 -22.02 18.78
C LYS A 22 -6.78 -22.71 17.92
N ASN A 23 -6.31 -22.03 16.87
CA ASN A 23 -5.35 -22.56 15.90
C ASN A 23 -4.57 -21.43 15.21
N VAL A 24 -3.60 -21.82 14.38
CA VAL A 24 -2.71 -20.86 13.70
C VAL A 24 -3.48 -20.04 12.66
N GLU A 25 -4.56 -20.60 12.10
CA GLU A 25 -5.43 -19.95 11.14
C GLU A 25 -6.14 -18.74 11.78
N GLU A 26 -6.77 -18.91 12.95
CA GLU A 26 -7.44 -17.82 13.69
C GLU A 26 -6.46 -16.71 14.09
N LEU A 27 -5.24 -17.08 14.50
CA LEU A 27 -4.18 -16.12 14.76
C LEU A 27 -3.79 -15.34 13.49
N ASN A 28 -3.65 -16.02 12.35
CA ASN A 28 -3.32 -15.36 11.08
C ASN A 28 -4.46 -14.41 10.64
N GLU A 29 -5.71 -14.77 10.86
CA GLU A 29 -6.85 -13.89 10.58
C GLU A 29 -6.83 -12.63 11.46
N ALA A 30 -6.62 -12.79 12.76
CA ALA A 30 -6.48 -11.66 13.68
C ALA A 30 -5.26 -10.77 13.34
N LEU A 31 -4.16 -11.39 12.90
CA LEU A 31 -2.99 -10.67 12.40
C LEU A 31 -3.33 -9.85 11.15
N LEU A 32 -4.03 -10.43 10.16
CA LEU A 32 -4.48 -9.70 8.98
C LEU A 32 -5.40 -8.52 9.34
N GLU A 33 -6.34 -8.70 10.27
CA GLU A 33 -7.19 -7.60 10.75
C GLU A 33 -6.37 -6.49 11.42
N ARG A 34 -5.35 -6.85 12.21
CA ARG A 34 -4.46 -5.88 12.82
C ARG A 34 -3.67 -5.11 11.77
N ILE A 35 -3.18 -5.79 10.74
CA ILE A 35 -2.46 -5.16 9.62
C ILE A 35 -3.35 -4.14 8.90
N ILE A 36 -4.60 -4.51 8.61
CA ILE A 36 -5.57 -3.60 7.98
C ILE A 36 -5.80 -2.37 8.86
N LYS A 37 -5.98 -2.55 10.18
CA LYS A 37 -6.16 -1.43 11.12
C LYS A 37 -4.95 -0.50 11.17
N VAL A 38 -3.74 -1.04 11.16
CA VAL A 38 -2.50 -0.24 11.10
C VAL A 38 -2.44 0.55 9.80
N SER A 39 -2.73 -0.08 8.66
CA SER A 39 -2.77 0.60 7.35
C SER A 39 -3.81 1.74 7.32
N GLN A 40 -5.01 1.49 7.85
CA GLN A 40 -6.05 2.51 7.98
C GLN A 40 -5.66 3.65 8.92
N GLN A 41 -5.00 3.32 10.04
CA GLN A 41 -4.49 4.32 10.98
C GLN A 41 -3.45 5.23 10.30
N LEU A 42 -2.44 4.64 9.65
CA LEU A 42 -1.42 5.40 8.92
C LEU A 42 -2.04 6.31 7.87
N LEU A 43 -3.05 5.84 7.14
CA LEU A 43 -3.78 6.67 6.18
C LEU A 43 -4.57 7.80 6.85
N SER A 44 -5.22 7.53 7.98
CA SER A 44 -6.02 8.54 8.71
C SER A 44 -5.17 9.63 9.38
N GLU A 45 -3.90 9.36 9.62
CA GLU A 45 -2.93 10.35 10.13
C GLU A 45 -2.49 11.32 9.04
N GLU A 46 -2.68 10.98 7.76
CA GLU A 46 -2.41 11.88 6.65
C GLU A 46 -3.59 12.84 6.44
N SER A 47 -3.29 14.10 6.13
CA SER A 47 -4.29 15.17 6.04
C SER A 47 -3.88 16.28 5.07
N SER A 48 -3.25 15.93 3.95
CA SER A 48 -2.89 16.92 2.93
C SER A 48 -4.11 17.47 2.18
N GLY A 49 -5.24 16.78 2.26
CA GLY A 49 -6.44 17.09 1.48
C GLY A 49 -6.38 16.55 0.04
N ASN A 50 -5.28 15.88 -0.32
CA ASN A 50 -5.15 15.15 -1.58
C ASN A 50 -5.11 13.64 -1.29
N PRO A 51 -6.21 12.91 -1.57
CA PRO A 51 -6.30 11.48 -1.29
C PRO A 51 -5.19 10.64 -1.93
N PHE A 52 -4.74 10.97 -3.14
CA PHE A 52 -3.67 10.23 -3.81
C PHE A 52 -2.32 10.42 -3.14
N TYR A 53 -2.03 11.66 -2.75
CA TYR A 53 -0.82 11.98 -2.01
C TYR A 53 -0.81 11.29 -0.66
N ASP A 54 -1.91 11.38 0.10
CA ASP A 54 -2.07 10.77 1.42
C ASP A 54 -1.93 9.24 1.34
N MET A 55 -2.55 8.60 0.34
CA MET A 55 -2.42 7.16 0.11
C MET A 55 -0.99 6.73 -0.23
N GLY A 56 -0.30 7.49 -1.10
CA GLY A 56 1.09 7.23 -1.44
C GLY A 56 2.01 7.31 -0.22
N LYS A 57 1.84 8.37 0.57
CA LYS A 57 2.62 8.63 1.78
C LYS A 57 2.38 7.57 2.86
N ALA A 58 1.13 7.26 3.17
CA ALA A 58 0.76 6.22 4.12
C ALA A 58 1.32 4.85 3.70
N SER A 59 1.29 4.53 2.41
CA SER A 59 1.83 3.27 1.89
C SER A 59 3.36 3.19 2.02
N LEU A 60 4.07 4.28 1.72
CA LEU A 60 5.53 4.36 1.89
C LEU A 60 5.93 4.29 3.37
N ARG A 61 5.20 4.98 4.26
CA ARG A 61 5.37 4.86 5.71
C ARG A 61 5.17 3.42 6.17
N PHE A 62 4.12 2.76 5.71
CA PHE A 62 3.85 1.37 6.05
C PHE A 62 5.00 0.44 5.60
N ALA A 63 5.54 0.66 4.40
CA ALA A 63 6.69 -0.08 3.92
C ALA A 63 7.99 0.20 4.70
N ALA A 64 8.22 1.43 5.13
CA ALA A 64 9.39 1.81 5.91
C ALA A 64 9.34 1.30 7.36
N GLU A 65 8.20 1.48 8.03
CA GLU A 65 8.01 1.15 9.45
C GLU A 65 7.75 -0.35 9.65
N TYR A 66 7.10 -1.02 8.69
CA TYR A 66 6.64 -2.40 8.81
C TYR A 66 7.04 -3.28 7.61
N GLY A 67 8.26 -3.09 7.10
CA GLY A 67 8.71 -3.69 5.83
C GLY A 67 8.53 -5.22 5.70
N THR A 68 8.77 -6.01 6.75
CA THR A 68 8.51 -7.47 6.69
C THR A 68 7.03 -7.78 6.47
N ILE A 69 6.15 -7.12 7.21
CA ILE A 69 4.70 -7.29 7.10
C ILE A 69 4.21 -6.81 5.74
N PHE A 70 4.72 -5.66 5.27
CA PHE A 70 4.36 -5.10 3.97
C PHE A 70 4.67 -6.09 2.84
N ARG A 71 5.87 -6.68 2.85
CA ARG A 71 6.27 -7.68 1.84
C ARG A 71 5.38 -8.91 1.87
N ASP A 72 5.11 -9.44 3.06
CA ASP A 72 4.24 -10.61 3.20
C ASP A 72 2.84 -10.32 2.67
N LEU A 73 2.31 -9.12 2.95
CA LEU A 73 0.99 -8.69 2.48
C LEU A 73 0.93 -8.59 0.95
N VAL A 74 1.94 -7.98 0.33
CA VAL A 74 1.99 -7.75 -1.12
C VAL A 74 2.26 -9.05 -1.90
N MET A 75 3.10 -9.94 -1.36
CA MET A 75 3.47 -11.19 -2.02
C MET A 75 2.42 -12.30 -1.88
N THR A 76 1.57 -12.20 -0.85
CA THR A 76 0.49 -13.16 -0.65
C THR A 76 -0.68 -12.83 -1.56
N ASN A 77 -1.13 -13.78 -2.38
CA ASN A 77 -2.35 -13.64 -3.16
C ASN A 77 -3.58 -13.63 -2.23
N ASN A 78 -3.92 -12.44 -1.72
CA ASN A 78 -5.00 -12.27 -0.77
C ASN A 78 -6.27 -11.83 -1.50
N SER A 79 -7.26 -12.74 -1.60
CA SER A 79 -8.58 -12.44 -2.16
C SER A 79 -9.24 -11.22 -1.53
N ARG A 80 -8.94 -10.92 -0.25
CA ARG A 80 -9.44 -9.74 0.45
C ARG A 80 -8.86 -8.43 -0.11
N ILE A 81 -7.61 -8.42 -0.59
CA ILE A 81 -6.99 -7.25 -1.24
C ILE A 81 -7.65 -6.98 -2.59
N LYS A 82 -7.96 -8.02 -3.37
CA LYS A 82 -8.70 -7.85 -4.64
C LYS A 82 -10.09 -7.24 -4.43
N VAL A 83 -10.83 -7.72 -3.43
CA VAL A 83 -12.15 -7.18 -3.08
C VAL A 83 -12.04 -5.73 -2.59
N TYR A 84 -10.96 -5.36 -1.92
CA TYR A 84 -10.70 -3.96 -1.54
C TYR A 84 -10.45 -3.09 -2.78
N ASP A 85 -9.58 -3.54 -3.69
CA ASP A 85 -9.30 -2.84 -4.94
C ASP A 85 -10.56 -2.61 -5.78
N GLU A 86 -11.43 -3.62 -5.91
CA GLU A 86 -12.70 -3.51 -6.64
C GLU A 86 -13.63 -2.43 -6.07
N LYS A 87 -13.58 -2.17 -4.76
CA LYS A 87 -14.38 -1.13 -4.10
C LYS A 87 -13.75 0.25 -4.16
N VAL A 88 -12.42 0.32 -4.10
CA VAL A 88 -11.68 1.58 -3.99
C VAL A 88 -11.37 2.19 -5.36
N ILE A 89 -11.03 1.38 -6.36
CA ILE A 89 -10.67 1.87 -7.70
C ILE A 89 -11.76 2.76 -8.31
N PRO A 90 -13.06 2.40 -8.28
CA PRO A 90 -14.11 3.28 -8.82
C PRO A 90 -14.14 4.66 -8.16
N ALA A 91 -14.00 4.72 -6.84
CA ALA A 91 -13.96 5.98 -6.10
C ALA A 91 -12.71 6.81 -6.47
N LEU A 92 -11.56 6.16 -6.66
CA LEU A 92 -10.34 6.83 -7.10
C LEU A 92 -10.49 7.41 -8.51
N ILE A 93 -11.10 6.69 -9.43
CA ILE A 93 -11.36 7.20 -10.78
C ILE A 93 -12.27 8.44 -10.74
N GLU A 94 -13.30 8.46 -9.89
CA GLU A 94 -14.14 9.65 -9.71
C GLU A 94 -13.36 10.83 -9.11
N GLN A 95 -12.39 10.59 -8.22
CA GLN A 95 -11.49 11.64 -7.72
C GLN A 95 -10.54 12.14 -8.83
N MET A 96 -9.98 11.25 -9.65
CA MET A 96 -9.10 11.63 -10.77
C MET A 96 -9.81 12.53 -11.79
N LYS A 97 -11.11 12.32 -12.02
CA LYS A 97 -11.90 13.18 -12.92
C LYS A 97 -12.04 14.63 -12.44
N GLN A 98 -11.79 14.88 -11.15
CA GLN A 98 -11.86 16.23 -10.56
C GLN A 98 -10.52 16.97 -10.67
N ASP A 99 -9.44 16.27 -11.05
CA ASP A 99 -8.11 16.84 -11.19
C ASP A 99 -7.96 17.57 -12.54
N PRO A 100 -7.66 18.89 -12.54
CA PRO A 100 -7.43 19.64 -13.76
C PRO A 100 -6.31 19.07 -14.65
N GLU A 101 -5.27 18.46 -14.07
CA GLU A 101 -4.17 17.88 -14.84
C GLU A 101 -4.60 16.64 -15.63
N LEU A 102 -5.70 16.01 -15.21
CA LEU A 102 -6.29 14.84 -15.83
C LEU A 102 -7.50 15.17 -16.72
N GLU A 103 -7.82 16.46 -16.89
CA GLU A 103 -8.92 16.89 -17.75
C GLU A 103 -8.71 16.41 -19.20
N GLY A 104 -9.77 15.85 -19.78
CA GLY A 104 -9.78 15.35 -21.15
C GLY A 104 -9.41 13.87 -21.29
N PHE A 105 -9.06 13.16 -20.20
CA PHE A 105 -8.93 11.70 -20.21
C PHE A 105 -10.28 10.98 -20.07
N THR A 106 -10.43 9.91 -20.84
CA THR A 106 -11.53 8.94 -20.72
C THR A 106 -11.34 8.06 -19.49
N VAL A 107 -12.39 7.37 -19.06
CA VAL A 107 -12.32 6.45 -17.92
C VAL A 107 -11.25 5.36 -18.13
N ASP A 108 -11.18 4.77 -19.32
CA ASP A 108 -10.20 3.72 -19.63
C ASP A 108 -8.76 4.24 -19.55
N GLU A 109 -8.52 5.47 -19.98
CA GLU A 109 -7.21 6.11 -19.88
C GLU A 109 -6.84 6.44 -18.44
N LEU A 110 -7.80 6.92 -17.64
CA LEU A 110 -7.59 7.13 -16.20
C LEU A 110 -7.27 5.81 -15.49
N GLN A 111 -7.93 4.70 -15.87
CA GLN A 111 -7.62 3.37 -15.35
C GLN A 111 -6.19 2.94 -15.70
N ILE A 112 -5.73 3.21 -16.92
CA ILE A 112 -4.36 2.90 -17.34
C ILE A 112 -3.35 3.77 -16.58
N ILE A 113 -3.61 5.07 -16.41
CA ILE A 113 -2.78 5.98 -15.62
C ILE A 113 -2.68 5.49 -14.17
N LEU A 114 -3.83 5.17 -13.55
CA LEU A 114 -3.89 4.65 -12.19
C LEU A 114 -3.11 3.34 -12.03
N LEU A 115 -3.24 2.42 -13.00
CA LEU A 115 -2.51 1.15 -12.98
C LEU A 115 -0.99 1.37 -13.04
N LYS A 116 -0.52 2.25 -13.94
CA LYS A 116 0.91 2.60 -14.04
C LYS A 116 1.43 3.18 -12.72
N MET A 117 0.68 4.10 -12.12
CA MET A 117 1.06 4.70 -10.85
C MET A 117 1.05 3.70 -9.70
N LYS A 118 0.07 2.80 -9.64
CA LYS A 118 0.02 1.73 -8.63
C LYS A 118 1.21 0.78 -8.75
N ILE A 119 1.60 0.40 -9.97
CA ILE A 119 2.79 -0.44 -10.21
C ILE A 119 4.05 0.27 -9.71
N PHE A 120 4.22 1.55 -10.06
CA PHE A 120 5.38 2.32 -9.64
C PHE A 120 5.45 2.48 -8.12
N GLN A 121 4.35 2.90 -7.49
CA GLN A 121 4.25 3.08 -6.04
C GLN A 121 4.50 1.76 -5.28
N LEU A 122 3.95 0.65 -5.77
CA LEU A 122 4.17 -0.66 -5.17
C LEU A 122 5.64 -1.08 -5.28
N GLY A 123 6.25 -0.91 -6.46
CA GLY A 123 7.67 -1.20 -6.68
C GLY A 123 8.57 -0.39 -5.76
N LEU A 124 8.33 0.92 -5.68
CA LEU A 124 9.06 1.82 -4.79
C LEU A 124 8.92 1.38 -3.32
N SER A 125 7.70 1.05 -2.88
CA SER A 125 7.44 0.59 -1.52
C SER A 125 8.14 -0.73 -1.20
N VAL A 126 8.20 -1.67 -2.15
CA VAL A 126 8.98 -2.91 -1.98
C VAL A 126 10.48 -2.61 -1.87
N MET A 127 11.02 -1.67 -2.66
CA MET A 127 12.42 -1.25 -2.56
C MET A 127 12.74 -0.62 -1.20
N VAL A 128 11.83 0.22 -0.69
CA VAL A 128 11.91 0.80 0.67
C VAL A 128 11.90 -0.31 1.72
N ALA A 129 10.93 -1.22 1.67
CA ALA A 129 10.80 -2.32 2.63
C ALA A 129 12.00 -3.28 2.63
N ASN A 130 12.70 -3.41 1.49
CA ASN A 130 13.90 -4.22 1.35
C ASN A 130 15.21 -3.47 1.64
N GLY A 131 15.18 -2.16 1.89
CA GLY A 131 16.38 -1.35 1.99
C GLY A 131 17.25 -1.41 0.72
N SER A 132 16.63 -1.60 -0.45
CA SER A 132 17.33 -1.80 -1.74
C SER A 132 17.53 -0.50 -2.53
N LEU A 133 17.24 0.65 -1.92
CA LEU A 133 17.49 1.94 -2.55
C LEU A 133 19.00 2.22 -2.58
N LEU A 134 19.49 2.77 -3.69
CA LEU A 134 20.92 3.05 -3.91
C LEU A 134 21.50 4.11 -2.96
N ARG A 135 20.64 4.92 -2.33
CA ARG A 135 20.97 5.92 -1.32
C ARG A 135 19.85 5.98 -0.29
N GLU A 136 20.15 6.58 0.87
CA GLU A 136 19.10 6.91 1.84
C GLU A 136 18.20 8.01 1.26
N TYR A 137 16.91 7.74 1.25
CA TYR A 137 15.87 8.68 0.87
C TYR A 137 15.01 8.97 2.10
N GLY A 138 14.79 10.24 2.41
CA GLY A 138 13.75 10.64 3.34
C GLY A 138 12.36 10.40 2.75
N LEU A 139 11.34 10.38 3.61
CA LEU A 139 9.95 10.21 3.16
C LEU A 139 9.55 11.28 2.14
N GLN A 140 10.00 12.52 2.32
CA GLN A 140 9.71 13.61 1.37
C GLN A 140 10.35 13.34 0.01
N ASP A 141 11.60 12.88 -0.05
CA ASP A 141 12.27 12.57 -1.31
C ASP A 141 11.54 11.45 -2.08
N LEU A 142 10.99 10.46 -1.36
CA LEU A 142 10.18 9.39 -1.95
C LEU A 142 8.84 9.91 -2.48
N MET A 143 8.21 10.85 -1.77
CA MET A 143 6.99 11.51 -2.25
C MET A 143 7.27 12.36 -3.49
N ASP A 144 8.38 13.08 -3.53
CA ASP A 144 8.78 13.88 -4.69
C ASP A 144 9.03 12.97 -5.91
N LEU A 145 9.62 11.78 -5.71
CA LEU A 145 9.75 10.75 -6.75
C LEU A 145 8.39 10.25 -7.25
N LEU A 146 7.42 10.01 -6.36
CA LEU A 146 6.06 9.62 -6.76
C LEU A 146 5.39 10.72 -7.58
N SER A 147 5.49 11.98 -7.15
CA SER A 147 4.93 13.13 -7.87
C SER A 147 5.59 13.33 -9.23
N SER A 148 6.91 13.20 -9.33
CA SER A 148 7.63 13.26 -10.61
C SER A 148 7.17 12.16 -11.56
N ALA A 149 7.06 10.92 -11.07
CA ALA A 149 6.59 9.80 -11.89
C ALA A 149 5.13 9.97 -12.35
N ALA A 150 4.28 10.57 -11.51
CA ALA A 150 2.90 10.91 -11.90
C ALA A 150 2.88 11.87 -13.08
N ASN A 151 3.67 12.94 -13.01
CA ASN A 151 3.80 13.89 -14.11
C ASN A 151 4.31 13.22 -15.40
N ASP A 152 5.33 12.36 -15.31
CA ASP A 152 5.85 11.63 -16.47
C ASP A 152 4.79 10.74 -17.13
N VAL A 153 3.99 10.03 -16.32
CA VAL A 153 2.90 9.17 -16.79
C VAL A 153 1.80 10.00 -17.46
N ILE A 154 1.40 11.12 -16.86
CA ILE A 154 0.34 12.00 -17.38
C ILE A 154 0.78 12.64 -18.70
N LEU A 155 1.99 13.21 -18.76
CA LEU A 155 2.54 13.82 -19.98
C LEU A 155 2.64 12.80 -21.12
N SER A 156 3.16 11.60 -20.84
CA SER A 156 3.24 10.51 -21.83
C SER A 156 1.85 10.11 -22.34
N ALA A 157 0.85 10.03 -21.45
CA ALA A 157 -0.52 9.72 -21.82
C ALA A 157 -1.15 10.82 -22.69
N ARG A 158 -0.88 12.11 -22.38
CA ARG A 158 -1.34 13.24 -23.21
C ARG A 158 -0.70 13.21 -24.60
N TRP A 159 0.60 12.96 -24.70
CA TRP A 159 1.29 12.91 -26.00
C TRP A 159 0.81 11.77 -26.88
N SER A 160 0.44 10.63 -26.31
CA SER A 160 -0.05 9.49 -27.08
C SER A 160 -1.44 9.71 -27.70
N LYS A 161 -2.13 10.81 -27.32
CA LYS A 161 -3.42 11.23 -27.89
C LYS A 161 -3.30 12.19 -29.06
N GLY A 162 -2.21 12.96 -29.12
CA GLY A 162 -1.97 13.98 -30.14
C GLY A 162 -1.35 13.39 -31.39
#